data_AF-A0A1H5ZAY1-F1
#
_entry.id   AF-A0A1H5ZAY1-F1
#
_cell.length_a   1.000
_cell.length_b   1.000
_cell.length_c   1.000
_cell.angle_alpha   90.00
_cell.angle_beta   90.00
_cell.angle_gamma   90.00
#
_symmetry.space_group_name_H-M   'P 1'
#
loop_
_entity.id
_entity.type
_entity.pdbx_description
1 polymer ?
#
loop_
_entity_poly.entity_id
_entity_poly.type
_entity_poly.pdbx_seq_one_letter_code
_entity_poly.pdbx_strand_id
1 'polypeptide(L)'
;MSGSGSRVVISVERVAARWGCTYADIGGWAAMERLTIVTGISPVICCGEEVAGLVEVASADILPLFLREGRSDEPAYLKRIRPLSQKDKWCTVTEPAEGICVTLADLAILRSDADRFEIEEGLVLVRAGGAIRYDWEQLGYGLVARVAKDGAPPSQSELVRWAQDWFATRGDVPDESTVRRRLMPLWRELQGPA
;
A
#
# COMPACT_ATOMS: atom_id res chain seq x y z
N MET A 1 11.53 -17.55 22.57
CA MET A 1 10.50 -16.90 21.74
C MET A 1 10.90 -15.44 21.59
N SER A 2 11.54 -15.11 20.47
CA SER A 2 12.11 -13.79 20.22
C SER A 2 11.00 -12.76 20.08
N GLY A 3 11.05 -11.72 20.92
CA GLY A 3 10.15 -10.57 20.80
C GLY A 3 10.35 -9.90 19.45
N SER A 4 9.34 -9.98 18.60
CA SER A 4 9.28 -9.18 17.37
C SER A 4 9.14 -7.72 17.78
N GLY A 5 10.27 -7.01 17.93
CA GLY A 5 10.28 -5.56 18.06
C GLY A 5 9.45 -4.95 16.92
N SER A 6 8.51 -4.08 17.27
CA SER A 6 7.69 -3.38 16.30
C SER A 6 8.62 -2.60 15.36
N ARG A 7 8.70 -3.00 14.08
CA ARG A 7 9.47 -2.27 13.08
C ARG A 7 8.78 -0.95 12.80
N VAL A 8 9.51 0.16 12.96
CA VAL A 8 8.97 1.53 12.74
C VAL A 8 8.80 1.85 11.25
N VAL A 9 9.64 1.26 10.40
CA VAL A 9 9.60 1.42 8.94
C VAL A 9 9.54 0.07 8.22
N ILE A 10 9.06 0.08 6.99
CA ILE A 10 9.10 -1.05 6.04
C ILE A 10 9.67 -0.56 4.72
N SER A 11 10.62 -1.28 4.12
CA SER A 11 11.21 -0.87 2.84
C SER A 11 10.18 -0.89 1.72
N VAL A 12 10.35 -0.02 0.73
CA VAL A 12 9.51 0.06 -0.47
C VAL A 12 9.42 -1.28 -1.18
N GLU A 13 10.53 -2.03 -1.27
CA GLU A 13 10.55 -3.36 -1.88
C GLU A 13 9.62 -4.35 -1.19
N ARG A 14 9.62 -4.33 0.15
CA ARG A 14 8.73 -5.19 0.94
C ARG A 14 7.28 -4.76 0.86
N VAL A 15 7.02 -3.47 0.73
CA VAL A 15 5.67 -2.94 0.52
C VAL A 15 5.14 -3.39 -0.85
N ALA A 16 5.92 -3.23 -1.92
CA ALA A 16 5.56 -3.66 -3.26
C ALA A 16 5.20 -5.15 -3.30
N ALA A 17 6.09 -5.99 -2.76
CA ALA A 17 5.86 -7.43 -2.66
C ALA A 17 4.63 -7.78 -1.82
N ARG A 18 4.41 -7.05 -0.72
CA ARG A 18 3.26 -7.28 0.18
C ARG A 18 1.93 -6.89 -0.46
N TRP A 19 1.89 -5.80 -1.22
CA TRP A 19 0.67 -5.30 -1.86
C TRP A 19 0.44 -5.87 -3.26
N GLY A 20 1.40 -6.64 -3.80
CA GLY A 20 1.31 -7.19 -5.14
C GLY A 20 1.29 -6.12 -6.23
N CYS A 21 1.97 -5.00 -6.00
CA CYS A 21 2.02 -3.86 -6.92
C CYS A 21 3.43 -3.62 -7.45
N THR A 22 3.54 -2.82 -8.50
CA THR A 22 4.82 -2.43 -9.11
C THR A 22 5.45 -1.26 -8.34
N TYR A 23 6.75 -1.03 -8.55
CA TYR A 23 7.40 0.18 -8.05
C TYR A 23 6.77 1.44 -8.67
N ALA A 24 6.38 1.39 -9.95
CA ALA A 24 5.68 2.50 -10.60
C ALA A 24 4.38 2.88 -9.88
N ASP A 25 3.62 1.90 -9.37
CA ASP A 25 2.40 2.18 -8.57
C ASP A 25 2.74 2.94 -7.29
N ILE A 26 3.77 2.49 -6.56
CA ILE A 26 4.25 3.18 -5.35
C ILE A 26 4.70 4.61 -5.66
N GLY A 27 5.48 4.79 -6.73
CA GLY A 27 5.91 6.10 -7.19
C GLY A 27 4.74 7.01 -7.54
N GLY A 28 3.71 6.46 -8.20
CA GLY A 28 2.48 7.18 -8.53
C GLY A 28 1.71 7.64 -7.29
N TRP A 29 1.52 6.76 -6.31
CA TRP A 29 0.87 7.13 -5.04
C TRP A 29 1.67 8.16 -4.25
N ALA A 30 3.00 8.08 -4.27
CA ALA A 30 3.87 9.09 -3.64
C ALA A 30 3.79 10.45 -4.35
N ALA A 31 3.74 10.46 -5.69
CA ALA A 31 3.57 11.69 -6.47
C ALA A 31 2.21 12.37 -6.22
N MET A 32 1.18 11.58 -5.91
CA MET A 32 -0.15 12.08 -5.53
C MET A 32 -0.28 12.40 -4.03
N GLU A 33 0.82 12.37 -3.27
CA GLU A 33 0.87 12.59 -1.81
C GLU A 33 -0.03 11.64 -1.01
N ARG A 34 -0.37 10.48 -1.58
CA ARG A 34 -1.15 9.44 -0.90
C ARG A 34 -0.27 8.54 -0.03
N LEU A 35 1.01 8.43 -0.39
CA LEU A 35 2.03 7.71 0.36
C LEU A 35 3.23 8.59 0.66
N THR A 36 3.63 8.59 1.92
CA THR A 36 4.85 9.26 2.38
C THR A 36 6.02 8.30 2.28
N ILE A 37 7.04 8.68 1.49
CA ILE A 37 8.29 7.95 1.39
C ILE A 37 9.31 8.59 2.33
N VAL A 38 10.06 7.76 3.05
CA VAL A 38 11.09 8.17 3.99
C VAL A 38 12.43 7.50 3.69
N THR A 39 13.52 8.12 4.14
CA THR A 39 14.86 7.55 4.14
C THR A 39 15.63 7.98 5.38
N GLY A 40 16.62 7.18 5.78
CA GLY A 40 17.55 7.52 6.84
C GLY A 40 18.76 8.25 6.25
N ILE A 41 19.18 9.35 6.88
CA ILE A 41 20.33 10.13 6.44
C ILE A 41 21.36 10.30 7.56
N SER A 42 22.64 10.30 7.17
CA SER A 42 23.72 10.86 7.98
C SER A 42 23.56 12.39 8.11
N PRO A 43 24.27 13.04 9.04
CA PRO A 43 24.25 14.49 9.14
C PRO A 43 24.59 15.18 7.82
N VAL A 44 23.73 16.10 7.41
CA VAL A 44 23.85 16.95 6.22
C VAL A 44 23.50 18.39 6.57
N ILE A 45 23.96 19.36 5.78
CA ILE A 45 23.58 20.75 5.98
C ILE A 45 22.40 21.09 5.06
N CYS A 46 21.32 21.56 5.68
CA CYS A 46 20.16 22.07 4.98
C CYS A 46 19.90 23.52 5.39
N CYS A 47 19.98 24.44 4.43
CA CYS A 47 19.79 25.88 4.69
C CYS A 47 20.66 26.43 5.84
N GLY A 48 21.86 25.87 6.05
CA GLY A 48 22.78 26.27 7.14
C GLY A 48 22.57 25.56 8.48
N GLU A 49 21.59 24.66 8.60
CA GLU A 49 21.35 23.86 9.80
C GLU A 49 21.71 22.39 9.54
N GLU A 50 22.27 21.72 10.55
CA GLU A 50 22.54 20.29 10.48
C GLU A 50 21.25 19.49 10.69
N VAL A 51 21.00 18.54 9.79
CA VAL A 51 19.84 17.64 9.81
C VAL A 51 20.33 16.20 9.69
N ALA A 52 19.78 15.30 10.51
CA ALA A 52 20.11 13.88 10.50
C ALA A 52 18.90 13.01 10.88
N GLY A 53 19.00 11.69 10.62
CA GLY A 53 18.00 10.72 11.05
C GLY A 53 16.97 10.39 9.96
N LEU A 54 15.75 10.05 10.36
CA LEU A 54 14.69 9.68 9.42
C LEU A 54 14.00 10.93 8.88
N VAL A 55 13.96 11.07 7.56
CA VAL A 55 13.39 12.22 6.86
C VAL A 55 12.44 11.75 5.78
N GLU A 56 11.44 12.57 5.50
CA GLU A 56 10.60 12.43 4.31
C GLU A 56 11.33 12.98 3.08
N VAL A 57 11.16 12.28 1.96
CA VAL A 57 11.79 12.62 0.68
C VAL A 57 10.80 13.28 -0.25
N ALA A 58 11.25 14.28 -1.01
CA ALA A 58 10.41 14.88 -2.04
C ALA A 58 10.17 13.86 -3.16
N SER A 59 8.89 13.57 -3.46
CA SER A 59 8.51 12.59 -4.50
C SER A 59 9.15 12.91 -5.85
N ALA A 60 9.20 14.19 -6.22
CA ALA A 60 9.84 14.66 -7.46
C ALA A 60 11.29 14.21 -7.64
N ASP A 61 12.06 14.09 -6.55
CA ASP A 61 13.48 13.72 -6.62
C ASP A 61 13.65 12.20 -6.81
N ILE A 62 12.66 11.40 -6.39
CA ILE A 62 12.71 9.93 -6.42
C ILE A 62 11.90 9.31 -7.56
N LEU A 63 11.04 10.05 -8.25
CA LEU A 63 10.23 9.54 -9.37
C LEU A 63 11.04 8.77 -10.44
N PRO A 64 12.25 9.21 -10.84
CA PRO A 64 13.07 8.45 -11.79
C PRO A 64 13.41 7.01 -11.34
N LEU A 65 13.41 6.74 -10.02
CA LEU A 65 13.62 5.39 -9.49
C LEU A 65 12.43 4.45 -9.71
N PHE A 66 11.22 4.99 -9.92
CA PHE A 66 9.98 4.23 -10.03
C PHE A 66 9.46 4.12 -11.47
N LEU A 67 9.72 5.12 -12.31
CA LEU A 67 9.09 5.26 -13.63
C LEU A 67 9.73 4.40 -14.74
N ARG A 68 10.84 3.71 -14.45
CA ARG A 68 11.51 2.85 -15.44
C ARG A 68 10.87 1.46 -15.41
N GLU A 69 10.76 0.81 -16.57
CA GLU A 69 10.36 -0.59 -16.62
C GLU A 69 11.41 -1.46 -15.92
N GLY A 70 11.08 -1.98 -14.74
CA GLY A 70 11.97 -2.79 -13.91
C GLY A 70 12.67 -2.01 -12.80
N ARG A 71 13.61 -2.69 -12.11
CA ARG A 71 14.41 -2.08 -11.04
C ARG A 71 15.47 -1.17 -11.66
N SER A 72 15.47 0.11 -11.31
CA SER A 72 16.57 1.02 -11.64
C SER A 72 17.69 0.87 -10.61
N ASP A 73 18.89 0.51 -11.07
CA ASP A 73 20.10 0.56 -10.24
C ASP A 73 20.78 1.95 -10.31
N GLU A 74 20.29 2.86 -11.16
CA GLU A 74 20.74 4.27 -11.15
C GLU A 74 20.25 4.96 -9.87
N PRO A 75 21.14 5.65 -9.12
CA PRO A 75 20.75 6.39 -7.93
C PRO A 75 19.99 7.67 -8.28
N ALA A 76 19.21 8.15 -7.33
CA ALA A 76 18.63 9.49 -7.33
C ALA A 76 19.31 10.38 -6.29
N TYR A 77 19.18 11.69 -6.47
CA TYR A 77 19.78 12.67 -5.57
C TYR A 77 18.69 13.56 -4.97
N LEU A 78 18.53 13.48 -3.65
CA LEU A 78 17.56 14.29 -2.91
C LEU A 78 18.09 15.71 -2.78
N LYS A 79 17.33 16.67 -3.31
CA LYS A 79 17.58 18.10 -3.18
C LYS A 79 16.75 18.72 -2.07
N ARG A 80 15.60 18.14 -1.77
CA ARG A 80 14.73 18.58 -0.69
C ARG A 80 14.32 17.41 0.19
N ILE A 81 14.41 17.65 1.49
CA ILE A 81 14.00 16.71 2.53
C ILE A 81 13.13 17.42 3.55
N ARG A 82 12.35 16.64 4.29
CA ARG A 82 11.57 17.16 5.41
C ARG A 82 11.82 16.32 6.66
N PRO A 83 12.44 16.89 7.71
CA PRO A 83 12.63 16.17 8.96
C PRO A 83 11.28 15.73 9.55
N LEU A 84 11.17 14.48 10.01
CA LEU A 84 9.89 14.00 10.57
C LEU A 84 9.48 14.71 11.87
N SER A 85 10.44 15.31 12.58
CA SER A 85 10.20 16.19 13.73
C SER A 85 9.64 17.56 13.35
N GLN A 86 9.79 17.98 12.08
CA GLN A 86 9.40 19.30 11.57
C GLN A 86 8.57 19.16 10.29
N LYS A 87 7.32 18.73 10.44
CA LYS A 87 6.43 18.39 9.31
C LYS A 87 5.97 19.59 8.46
N ASP A 88 6.20 20.81 8.92
CA ASP A 88 5.62 22.00 8.30
C ASP A 88 6.54 22.66 7.26
N LYS A 89 7.80 22.24 7.14
CA LYS A 89 8.78 22.90 6.26
C LYS A 89 9.69 21.92 5.53
N TRP A 90 9.73 22.06 4.21
CA TRP A 90 10.76 21.44 3.37
C TRP A 90 12.08 22.21 3.50
N CYS A 91 13.17 21.48 3.66
CA CYS A 91 14.52 22.01 3.74
C CYS A 91 15.29 21.66 2.46
N THR A 92 16.06 22.61 1.93
CA THR A 92 16.91 22.38 0.76
C THR A 92 18.27 21.91 1.23
N VAL A 93 18.76 20.79 0.68
CA VAL A 93 20.08 20.25 0.97
C VAL A 93 21.11 21.16 0.32
N THR A 94 22.00 21.74 1.12
CA THR A 94 23.10 22.60 0.66
C THR A 94 24.43 21.88 0.67
N GLU A 95 24.64 20.96 1.62
CA GLU A 95 25.81 20.09 1.66
C GLU A 95 25.38 18.65 1.98
N PRO A 96 25.68 17.67 1.10
CA PRO A 96 26.45 17.79 -0.15
C PRO A 96 25.72 18.56 -1.26
N ALA A 97 26.47 19.27 -2.12
CA ALA A 97 25.91 20.10 -3.20
C ALA A 97 25.20 19.26 -4.28
N GLU A 98 25.70 18.04 -4.56
CA GLU A 98 25.02 17.08 -5.41
C GLU A 98 23.69 16.56 -4.81
N GLY A 99 23.44 16.79 -3.52
CA GLY A 99 22.28 16.25 -2.81
C GLY A 99 22.55 14.86 -2.25
N ILE A 100 21.57 14.31 -1.54
CA ILE A 100 21.73 13.03 -0.84
C ILE A 100 21.49 11.90 -1.83
N CYS A 101 22.52 11.10 -2.10
CA CYS A 101 22.43 9.94 -2.98
C CYS A 101 21.58 8.84 -2.32
N VAL A 102 20.55 8.37 -3.02
CA VAL A 102 19.67 7.27 -2.58
C VAL A 102 19.37 6.32 -3.73
N THR A 103 19.17 5.06 -3.39
CA THR A 103 18.65 4.03 -4.28
C THR A 103 17.28 3.56 -3.79
N LEU A 104 16.59 2.73 -4.57
CA LEU A 104 15.32 2.14 -4.16
C LEU A 104 15.42 1.36 -2.82
N ALA A 105 16.60 0.77 -2.54
CA ALA A 105 16.85 0.00 -1.33
C ALA A 105 16.90 0.88 -0.06
N ASP A 106 17.19 2.17 -0.22
CA ASP A 106 17.26 3.13 0.88
C ASP A 106 15.89 3.71 1.24
N LEU A 107 14.88 3.50 0.38
CA LEU A 107 13.54 4.05 0.54
C LEU A 107 12.64 3.13 1.36
N ALA A 108 11.85 3.75 2.23
CA ALA A 108 10.91 3.08 3.10
C ALA A 108 9.61 3.86 3.28
N ILE A 109 8.64 3.23 3.93
CA ILE A 109 7.38 3.83 4.37
C ILE A 109 7.29 3.60 5.89
N LEU A 110 6.77 4.58 6.63
CA LEU A 110 6.44 4.38 8.04
C LEU A 110 5.41 3.25 8.17
N ARG A 111 5.60 2.35 9.14
CA ARG A 111 4.67 1.23 9.38
C ARG A 111 3.23 1.72 9.59
N SER A 112 3.06 2.81 10.33
CA SER A 112 1.76 3.46 10.56
C SER A 112 1.10 3.95 9.27
N ASP A 113 1.88 4.51 8.35
CA ASP A 113 1.37 5.06 7.09
C ASP A 113 1.02 3.94 6.12
N ALA A 114 1.84 2.89 6.07
CA ALA A 114 1.53 1.68 5.31
C ALA A 114 0.25 1.01 5.82
N ASP A 115 0.09 0.86 7.15
CA ASP A 115 -1.10 0.25 7.74
C ASP A 115 -2.36 1.11 7.49
N ARG A 116 -2.25 2.45 7.55
CA ARG A 116 -3.33 3.37 7.20
C ARG A 116 -3.73 3.23 5.73
N PHE A 117 -2.75 3.27 4.83
CA PHE A 117 -2.99 3.15 3.39
C PHE A 117 -3.61 1.79 3.02
N GLU A 118 -3.18 0.71 3.66
CA GLU A 118 -3.75 -0.62 3.47
C GLU A 118 -5.25 -0.66 3.79
N ILE A 119 -5.69 0.07 4.83
CA ILE A 119 -7.10 0.16 5.22
C ILE A 119 -7.88 1.00 4.21
N GLU A 120 -7.34 2.16 3.82
CA GLU A 120 -7.96 3.10 2.88
C GLU A 120 -8.19 2.45 1.51
N GLU A 121 -7.18 1.77 0.97
CA GLU A 121 -7.25 1.08 -0.33
C GLU A 121 -7.88 -0.31 -0.25
N GLY A 122 -8.15 -0.83 0.95
CA GLY A 122 -8.62 -2.19 1.14
C GLY A 122 -7.61 -3.25 0.67
N LEU A 123 -6.32 -2.95 0.79
CA LEU A 123 -5.17 -3.83 0.52
C LEU A 123 -4.89 -4.79 1.68
N VAL A 124 -5.65 -4.74 2.78
CA VAL A 124 -5.61 -5.74 3.85
C VAL A 124 -6.14 -7.09 3.34
N LEU A 125 -5.32 -7.75 2.55
CA LEU A 125 -5.15 -9.20 2.49
C LEU A 125 -3.66 -9.41 2.84
N VAL A 126 -3.37 -10.43 3.63
CA VAL A 126 -2.01 -10.80 4.11
C VAL A 126 -1.53 -10.03 5.36
N ARG A 127 -2.00 -10.50 6.52
CA ARG A 127 -1.20 -10.47 7.76
C ARG A 127 -0.73 -11.90 8.04
N ALA A 128 0.60 -12.05 8.14
CA ALA A 128 1.30 -13.12 8.82
C ALA A 128 1.12 -14.57 8.31
N GLY A 129 2.01 -15.01 7.42
CA GLY A 129 2.57 -16.38 7.47
C GLY A 129 1.67 -17.58 7.16
N GLY A 130 0.38 -17.45 6.87
CA GLY A 130 -0.47 -18.59 6.53
C GLY A 130 -1.83 -18.15 6.03
N ALA A 131 -2.21 -18.68 4.86
CA ALA A 131 -3.52 -18.59 4.20
C ALA A 131 -4.13 -17.18 3.98
N ILE A 132 -4.68 -16.99 2.79
CA ILE A 132 -5.55 -15.86 2.47
C ILE A 132 -6.69 -15.85 3.50
N ARG A 133 -6.78 -14.82 4.35
CA ARG A 133 -7.80 -14.75 5.43
C ARG A 133 -9.22 -14.93 4.89
N TYR A 134 -9.49 -14.37 3.71
CA TYR A 134 -10.74 -14.52 2.97
C TYR A 134 -10.43 -14.74 1.49
N ASP A 135 -10.68 -15.94 1.00
CA ASP A 135 -10.46 -16.32 -0.39
C ASP A 135 -11.59 -15.78 -1.29
N TRP A 136 -11.50 -14.49 -1.62
CA TRP A 136 -12.46 -13.79 -2.48
C TRP A 136 -12.47 -14.33 -3.92
N GLU A 137 -11.37 -14.91 -4.37
CA GLU A 137 -11.26 -15.53 -5.69
C GLU A 137 -12.10 -16.82 -5.73
N GLN A 138 -11.97 -17.69 -4.73
CA GLN A 138 -12.82 -18.87 -4.59
C GLN A 138 -14.29 -18.53 -4.34
N LEU A 139 -14.58 -17.45 -3.60
CA LEU A 139 -15.94 -16.94 -3.49
C LEU A 139 -16.49 -16.57 -4.88
N GLY A 140 -15.67 -15.93 -5.73
CA GLY A 140 -16.02 -15.61 -7.11
C GLY A 140 -16.38 -16.84 -7.94
N TYR A 141 -15.59 -17.91 -7.88
CA TYR A 141 -15.92 -19.17 -8.56
C TYR A 141 -17.21 -19.80 -8.02
N GLY A 142 -17.39 -19.77 -6.70
CA GLY A 142 -18.64 -20.22 -6.06
C GLY A 142 -19.86 -19.42 -6.52
N LEU A 143 -19.68 -18.11 -6.72
CA LEU A 143 -20.75 -17.22 -7.18
C LEU A 143 -21.13 -17.53 -8.63
N VAL A 144 -20.15 -17.73 -9.51
CA VAL A 144 -20.41 -18.13 -10.91
C VAL A 144 -21.14 -19.47 -10.95
N ALA A 145 -20.69 -20.46 -10.18
CA ALA A 145 -21.34 -21.77 -10.12
C ALA A 145 -22.77 -21.69 -9.57
N ARG A 146 -23.00 -20.88 -8.53
CA ARG A 146 -24.33 -20.60 -7.99
C ARG A 146 -25.22 -19.95 -9.04
N VAL A 147 -24.77 -18.89 -9.69
CA VAL A 147 -25.58 -18.16 -10.68
C VAL A 147 -25.91 -19.06 -11.88
N ALA A 148 -24.97 -19.90 -12.32
CA ALA A 148 -25.21 -20.86 -13.38
C ALA A 148 -26.28 -21.91 -13.01
N LYS A 149 -26.42 -22.26 -11.73
CA LYS A 149 -27.34 -23.29 -11.24
C LYS A 149 -28.70 -22.72 -10.81
N ASP A 150 -28.67 -21.66 -10.02
CA ASP A 150 -29.82 -21.12 -9.29
C ASP A 150 -30.30 -19.77 -9.88
N GLY A 151 -29.58 -19.20 -10.86
CA GLY A 151 -29.83 -17.87 -11.40
C GLY A 151 -29.27 -16.74 -10.54
N ALA A 152 -29.49 -15.50 -10.98
CA ALA A 152 -29.04 -14.32 -10.24
C ALA A 152 -29.74 -14.22 -8.87
N PRO A 153 -29.03 -13.81 -7.80
CA PRO A 153 -29.67 -13.59 -6.51
C PRO A 153 -30.79 -12.54 -6.62
N PRO A 154 -31.93 -12.72 -5.96
CA PRO A 154 -33.09 -11.82 -6.08
C PRO A 154 -32.88 -10.47 -5.37
N SER A 155 -31.89 -10.34 -4.49
CA SER A 155 -31.52 -9.07 -3.86
C SER A 155 -30.04 -9.02 -3.45
N GLN A 156 -29.54 -7.79 -3.27
CA GLN A 156 -28.19 -7.57 -2.74
C GLN A 156 -28.03 -8.20 -1.35
N SER A 157 -29.05 -8.12 -0.50
CA SER A 157 -29.02 -8.72 0.84
C SER A 157 -28.89 -10.24 0.79
N GLU A 158 -29.51 -10.90 -0.18
CA GLU A 158 -29.35 -12.34 -0.38
C GLU A 158 -27.97 -12.72 -0.91
N LEU A 159 -27.39 -11.91 -1.79
CA LEU A 159 -26.02 -12.10 -2.25
C LEU A 159 -25.02 -11.95 -1.09
N VAL A 160 -25.21 -10.95 -0.23
CA VAL A 160 -24.38 -10.72 0.96
C VAL A 160 -24.52 -11.87 1.95
N ARG A 161 -25.76 -12.31 2.25
CA ARG A 161 -26.02 -13.45 3.14
C ARG A 161 -25.37 -14.73 2.60
N TRP A 162 -25.54 -15.02 1.32
CA TRP A 162 -24.92 -16.18 0.69
C TRP A 162 -23.38 -16.14 0.81
N ALA A 163 -22.75 -14.98 0.60
CA ALA A 163 -21.31 -14.86 0.73
C ALA A 163 -20.84 -15.06 2.18
N GLN A 164 -21.58 -14.55 3.16
CA GLN A 164 -21.31 -14.79 4.58
C GLN A 164 -21.45 -16.28 4.93
N ASP A 165 -22.51 -16.94 4.46
CA ASP A 165 -22.71 -18.38 4.64
C ASP A 165 -21.56 -19.18 3.99
N TRP A 166 -21.14 -18.79 2.78
CA TRP A 166 -20.04 -19.41 2.06
C TRP A 166 -18.71 -19.29 2.83
N PHE A 167 -18.42 -18.12 3.40
CA PHE A 167 -17.24 -17.94 4.27
C PHE A 167 -17.37 -18.70 5.59
N ALA A 168 -18.57 -18.77 6.17
CA ALA A 168 -18.82 -19.50 7.41
C ALA A 168 -18.49 -21.00 7.28
N THR A 169 -18.71 -21.58 6.09
CA THR A 169 -18.29 -22.98 5.82
C THR A 169 -16.77 -23.19 5.81
N ARG A 170 -15.98 -22.11 5.76
CA ARG A 170 -14.51 -22.13 5.64
C ARG A 170 -13.81 -21.48 6.84
N GLY A 171 -14.56 -21.10 7.87
CA GLY A 171 -14.05 -20.62 9.14
C GLY A 171 -14.33 -19.15 9.39
N ASP A 172 -13.44 -18.28 8.92
CA ASP A 172 -13.50 -16.85 9.22
C ASP A 172 -14.53 -16.15 8.31
N VAL A 173 -15.42 -15.34 8.89
CA VAL A 173 -16.47 -14.60 8.15
C VAL A 173 -16.18 -13.10 8.17
N PRO A 174 -16.14 -12.41 7.01
CA PRO A 174 -16.00 -10.96 6.99
C PRO A 174 -17.27 -10.24 7.47
N ASP A 175 -17.10 -9.04 8.03
CA ASP A 175 -18.22 -8.18 8.41
C ASP A 175 -19.14 -7.88 7.23
N GLU A 176 -20.45 -7.75 7.50
CA GLU A 176 -21.46 -7.53 6.46
C GLU A 176 -21.16 -6.29 5.61
N SER A 177 -20.67 -5.21 6.23
CA SER A 177 -20.27 -3.98 5.55
C SER A 177 -19.11 -4.21 4.57
N THR A 178 -18.17 -5.09 4.92
CA THR A 178 -17.04 -5.48 4.07
C THR A 178 -17.50 -6.31 2.88
N VAL A 179 -18.34 -7.32 3.13
CA VAL A 179 -18.94 -8.16 2.09
C VAL A 179 -19.76 -7.30 1.12
N ARG A 180 -20.64 -6.44 1.64
CA ARG A 180 -21.49 -5.55 0.85
C ARG A 180 -20.69 -4.62 -0.04
N ARG A 181 -19.65 -3.98 0.51
CA ARG A 181 -18.76 -3.08 -0.23
C ARG A 181 -18.05 -3.81 -1.38
N ARG A 182 -17.55 -5.03 -1.13
CA ARG A 182 -16.82 -5.82 -2.15
C ARG A 182 -17.72 -6.38 -3.25
N LEU A 183 -18.95 -6.78 -2.92
CA LEU A 183 -19.89 -7.36 -3.89
C LEU A 183 -20.68 -6.30 -4.67
N MET A 184 -20.63 -5.02 -4.26
CA MET A 184 -21.39 -3.95 -4.92
C MET A 184 -21.08 -3.79 -6.42
N PRO A 185 -19.82 -3.84 -6.90
CA PRO A 185 -19.53 -3.78 -8.33
C PRO A 185 -20.14 -4.96 -9.08
N LEU A 186 -19.99 -6.19 -8.55
CA LEU A 186 -20.55 -7.40 -9.15
C LEU A 186 -22.08 -7.40 -9.17
N TRP A 187 -22.70 -6.89 -8.11
CA TRP A 187 -24.15 -6.74 -8.05
C TRP A 187 -24.68 -5.83 -9.16
N ARG A 188 -23.98 -4.72 -9.46
CA ARG A 188 -24.36 -3.82 -10.55
C ARG A 188 -24.29 -4.52 -11.91
N GLU A 189 -23.24 -5.30 -12.16
CA GLU A 189 -23.11 -6.07 -13.40
C GLU A 189 -24.19 -7.16 -13.52
N LEU A 190 -24.55 -7.82 -12.42
CA LEU A 190 -25.60 -8.86 -12.40
C LEU A 190 -27.00 -8.32 -12.70
N GLN A 191 -27.27 -7.04 -12.44
CA GLN A 191 -28.56 -6.42 -12.79
C GLN A 191 -28.67 -6.10 -14.28
N GLY A 192 -27.59 -6.20 -15.05
CA GLY A 192 -27.55 -5.83 -16.47
C GLY A 192 -27.75 -4.33 -16.71
N PRO A 193 -27.60 -3.86 -17.96
CA PRO A 193 -28.07 -2.53 -18.33
C PRO A 193 -29.60 -2.49 -18.18
N ALA A 194 -30.10 -1.43 -17.52
CA ALA A 194 -31.52 -1.11 -17.46
C ALA A 194 -32.10 -0.86 -18.86
#